data_AF-A0A7J8LBB2-F1
#
_entry.id   AF-A0A7J8LBB2-F1
#
_cell.length_a   1.000
_cell.length_b   1.000
_cell.length_c   1.000
_cell.angle_alpha   90.00
_cell.angle_beta   90.00
_cell.angle_gamma   90.00
#
_symmetry.space_group_name_H-M   'P 1'
#
loop_
_entity.id
_entity.type
_entity.pdbx_description
1 polymer ?
#
loop_
_entity_poly.entity_id
_entity_poly.type
_entity_poly.pdbx_seq_one_letter_code
_entity_poly.pdbx_strand_id
1 'polypeptide(L)'
;MAVMDFLVNKMGYSSTLIAKQSSILRQSLEKRIVPRALFARELLSQGLVTDFKLSVLFHTSEKVFVDRFVNKAPDLLKLYKEKLNASEKKRS
;
A
#
# COMPACT_ATOMS: atom_id res chain seq x y z
N MET A 1 -14.56 5.62 -7.73
CA MET A 1 -13.46 6.44 -8.28
C MET A 1 -12.32 6.72 -7.30
N ALA A 2 -12.52 6.60 -5.98
CA ALA A 2 -11.50 6.94 -4.97
C ALA A 2 -10.18 6.14 -5.06
N VAL A 3 -10.19 4.89 -5.53
CA VAL A 3 -8.97 4.09 -5.71
C VAL A 3 -8.08 4.63 -6.83
N MET A 4 -8.67 4.94 -8.00
CA MET A 4 -7.92 5.50 -9.13
C MET A 4 -7.39 6.89 -8.80
N ASP A 5 -8.21 7.74 -8.18
CA ASP A 5 -7.77 9.07 -7.73
C ASP A 5 -6.57 8.96 -6.76
N PHE A 6 -6.65 8.07 -5.78
CA PHE A 6 -5.55 7.88 -4.84
C PHE A 6 -4.29 7.32 -5.53
N LEU A 7 -4.40 6.22 -6.27
CA LEU A 7 -3.23 5.56 -6.85
C LEU A 7 -2.59 6.36 -7.99
N VAL A 8 -3.39 6.95 -8.87
CA VAL A 8 -2.87 7.70 -10.03
C VAL A 8 -2.52 9.12 -9.63
N ASN A 9 -3.49 9.88 -9.08
CA ASN A 9 -3.28 11.32 -8.86
C ASN A 9 -2.44 11.59 -7.61
N LYS A 10 -2.62 10.83 -6.51
CA LYS A 10 -1.89 11.08 -5.25
C LYS A 10 -0.59 10.30 -5.13
N MET A 11 -0.54 9.07 -5.66
CA MET A 11 0.64 8.21 -5.56
C MET A 11 1.47 8.15 -6.85
N GLY A 12 0.96 8.66 -7.97
CA GLY A 12 1.71 8.76 -9.23
C GLY A 12 1.83 7.44 -10.01
N TYR A 13 1.03 6.42 -9.70
CA TYR A 13 1.04 5.18 -10.48
C TYR A 13 0.43 5.39 -11.88
N SER A 14 1.00 4.71 -12.88
CA SER A 14 0.47 4.74 -14.26
C SER A 14 -0.96 4.20 -14.30
N SER A 15 -1.89 5.00 -14.86
CA SER A 15 -3.28 4.58 -15.08
C SER A 15 -3.38 3.32 -15.96
N THR A 16 -2.50 3.19 -16.96
CA THR A 16 -2.42 2.03 -17.85
C THR A 16 -1.97 0.77 -17.10
N LEU A 17 -1.04 0.92 -16.15
CA LEU A 17 -0.60 -0.18 -15.30
C LEU A 17 -1.72 -0.65 -14.38
N ILE A 18 -2.47 0.27 -13.77
CA ILE A 18 -3.63 -0.07 -12.94
C ILE A 18 -4.73 -0.73 -13.78
N ALA A 19 -5.00 -0.23 -14.99
CA ALA A 19 -6.00 -0.82 -15.88
C ALA A 19 -5.66 -2.28 -16.25
N LYS A 20 -4.38 -2.59 -16.49
CA LYS A 20 -3.90 -3.98 -16.72
C LYS A 20 -4.08 -4.88 -15.49
N GLN A 21 -4.22 -4.31 -14.29
CA GLN A 21 -4.41 -5.02 -13.02
C GLN A 21 -5.68 -4.54 -12.33
N SER A 22 -6.78 -4.50 -13.09
CA SER A 22 -8.08 -3.95 -12.66
C SER A 22 -8.64 -4.61 -11.38
N SER A 23 -8.18 -5.79 -11.02
CA SER A 23 -8.50 -6.48 -9.77
C SER A 23 -8.04 -5.73 -8.50
N ILE A 24 -7.07 -4.82 -8.60
CA ILE A 24 -6.69 -3.90 -7.52
C ILE A 24 -7.87 -2.99 -7.13
N LEU A 25 -8.71 -2.62 -8.10
CA LEU A 25 -9.87 -1.75 -7.86
C LEU A 25 -10.93 -2.40 -6.96
N ARG A 26 -10.89 -3.73 -6.80
CA ARG A 26 -11.77 -4.48 -5.90
C ARG A 26 -11.23 -4.56 -4.46
N GLN A 27 -9.99 -4.16 -4.21
CA GLN A 27 -9.41 -4.17 -2.87
C GLN A 27 -9.95 -3.01 -2.03
N SER A 28 -9.99 -3.19 -0.71
CA SER A 28 -10.41 -2.12 0.20
C SER A 28 -9.43 -0.95 0.15
N LEU A 29 -9.94 0.23 -0.23
CA LEU A 29 -9.13 1.45 -0.27
C LEU A 29 -8.51 1.75 1.09
N GLU A 30 -9.33 1.82 2.12
CA GLU A 30 -8.89 2.24 3.46
C GLU A 30 -8.09 1.16 4.18
N LYS A 31 -8.51 -0.12 4.09
CA LYS A 31 -7.87 -1.20 4.87
C LYS A 31 -6.63 -1.79 4.21
N ARG A 32 -6.48 -1.64 2.89
CA ARG A 32 -5.40 -2.31 2.15
C ARG A 32 -4.62 -1.38 1.27
N ILE A 33 -5.28 -0.60 0.41
CA ILE A 33 -4.56 0.19 -0.60
C ILE A 33 -3.81 1.34 0.05
N VAL A 34 -4.48 2.16 0.87
CA VAL A 34 -3.87 3.35 1.50
C VAL A 34 -2.72 2.96 2.44
N PRO A 35 -2.87 2.03 3.41
CA PRO A 35 -1.80 1.72 4.35
C PRO A 35 -0.56 1.17 3.64
N ARG A 36 -0.76 0.27 2.66
CA ARG A 36 0.35 -0.39 1.95
C ARG A 36 1.03 0.52 0.94
N ALA A 37 0.29 1.36 0.21
CA ALA A 37 0.88 2.30 -0.74
C ALA A 37 1.72 3.36 -0.04
N LEU A 38 1.25 3.89 1.09
CA LEU A 38 2.01 4.86 1.89
C LEU A 38 3.27 4.22 2.48
N PHE A 39 3.16 3.00 3.00
CA PHE A 39 4.31 2.27 3.51
C PHE A 39 5.35 1.96 2.41
N ALA A 40 4.88 1.54 1.23
CA ALA A 40 5.74 1.32 0.07
C ALA A 40 6.48 2.59 -0.36
N ARG A 41 5.79 3.74 -0.35
CA ARG A 41 6.43 5.03 -0.64
C ARG A 41 7.54 5.35 0.36
N GLU A 42 7.33 5.06 1.64
CA GLU A 42 8.36 5.27 2.66
C GLU A 42 9.57 4.34 2.45
N LEU A 43 9.34 3.07 2.12
CA LEU A 43 10.42 2.14 1.80
C LEU A 43 11.26 2.61 0.61
N LEU A 44 10.62 3.15 -0.44
CA LEU A 44 11.31 3.71 -1.61
C LEU A 44 12.10 4.98 -1.23
N SER A 45 11.49 5.87 -0.45
CA SER A 45 12.09 7.10 0.08
C SER A 45 13.38 6.82 0.85
N GLN A 46 13.41 5.74 1.63
CA GLN A 46 14.58 5.34 2.41
C GLN A 46 15.56 4.44 1.64
N GLY A 47 15.29 4.13 0.37
CA GLY A 47 16.14 3.26 -0.44
C GLY A 47 16.18 1.79 0.02
N LEU A 48 15.25 1.37 0.89
CA LEU A 48 15.16 0.00 1.40
C LEU A 48 14.66 -0.99 0.33
N VAL A 49 14.04 -0.46 -0.72
CA VAL A 49 13.56 -1.17 -1.91
C VAL A 49 13.73 -0.29 -3.14
N THR A 50 13.89 -0.90 -4.31
CA THR A 50 14.06 -0.19 -5.59
C THR A 50 12.75 -0.04 -6.35
N ASP A 51 11.86 -1.03 -6.26
CA ASP A 51 10.58 -1.04 -6.94
C ASP A 51 9.58 -2.01 -6.29
N PHE A 52 8.32 -1.94 -6.73
CA PHE A 52 7.29 -2.89 -6.33
C PHE A 52 6.44 -3.33 -7.51
N LYS A 53 6.17 -4.63 -7.57
CA LYS A 53 5.04 -5.14 -8.33
C LYS A 53 3.75 -4.82 -7.57
N LEU A 54 2.81 -4.14 -8.22
CA LEU A 54 1.51 -3.80 -7.62
C LEU A 54 0.74 -5.03 -7.11
N SER A 55 0.87 -6.17 -7.80
CA SER A 55 0.31 -7.45 -7.33
C SER A 55 0.91 -7.88 -5.99
N VAL A 56 2.23 -7.76 -5.83
CA VAL A 56 2.89 -8.07 -4.56
C VAL A 56 2.42 -7.13 -3.46
N LEU A 57 2.17 -5.86 -3.79
CA LEU A 57 1.73 -4.86 -2.82
C LEU A 57 0.26 -5.06 -2.39
N PHE A 58 -0.64 -5.27 -3.34
CA PHE A 58 -2.09 -5.23 -3.08
C PHE A 58 -2.80 -6.59 -3.11
N HIS A 59 -2.18 -7.66 -3.62
CA HIS A 59 -2.82 -8.97 -3.71
C HIS A 59 -2.30 -9.96 -2.66
N THR A 60 -1.13 -9.72 -2.08
CA THR A 60 -0.61 -10.56 -1.00
C THR A 60 -1.50 -10.47 0.24
N SER A 61 -1.60 -11.60 0.97
CA SER A 61 -2.27 -11.61 2.27
C SER A 61 -1.54 -10.69 3.25
N GLU A 62 -2.23 -10.26 4.30
CA GLU A 62 -1.63 -9.42 5.34
C GLU A 62 -0.38 -10.05 5.95
N LYS A 63 -0.45 -11.35 6.28
CA LYS A 63 0.67 -12.12 6.80
C LYS A 63 1.89 -12.06 5.88
N VAL A 64 1.69 -12.29 4.58
CA VAL A 64 2.79 -12.28 3.59
C VAL A 64 3.36 -10.88 3.41
N PHE A 65 2.51 -9.84 3.42
CA PHE A 65 2.96 -8.46 3.31
C PHE A 65 3.83 -8.05 4.50
N VAL A 66 3.37 -8.35 5.72
CA VAL A 66 4.09 -8.04 6.97
C VAL A 66 5.43 -8.74 7.01
N ASP A 67 5.46 -10.04 6.75
CA ASP A 67 6.69 -10.82 6.78
C ASP A 67 7.72 -10.36 5.73
N ARG A 68 7.24 -10.06 4.52
CA ARG A 68 8.10 -9.67 3.41
C ARG A 68 8.68 -8.27 3.55
N PHE A 69 7.91 -7.32 4.05
CA PHE A 69 8.28 -5.90 4.00
C PHE A 69 8.36 -5.26 5.38
N VAL A 70 7.33 -5.44 6.20
CA VAL A 70 7.20 -4.70 7.46
C VAL A 70 8.23 -5.18 8.49
N ASN A 71 8.41 -6.49 8.62
CA ASN A 71 9.40 -7.07 9.54
C ASN A 71 10.84 -6.79 9.13
N LYS A 72 11.08 -6.51 7.84
CA LYS A 72 12.41 -6.18 7.31
C LYS A 72 12.78 -4.71 7.52
N ALA A 73 11.82 -3.87 7.89
CA ALA A 73 12.01 -2.46 8.19
C ALA A 73 11.46 -2.16 9.59
N PRO A 74 12.13 -2.64 10.66
CA PRO A 74 11.66 -2.47 12.04
C PRO A 74 11.46 -0.99 12.42
N ASP A 75 12.29 -0.10 11.89
CA ASP A 75 12.17 1.35 12.09
C ASP A 75 10.88 1.93 11.49
N LEU A 76 10.31 1.26 10.49
CA LEU A 76 9.07 1.65 9.82
C LEU A 76 7.85 0.89 10.31
N LEU A 77 8.01 -0.16 11.12
CA LEU A 77 6.90 -0.95 11.68
C LEU A 77 5.90 -0.08 12.43
N LYS A 78 6.38 0.91 13.19
CA LYS A 78 5.52 1.86 13.92
C LYS A 78 4.65 2.67 12.97
N LEU A 79 5.24 3.17 11.88
CA LEU A 79 4.51 3.92 10.85
C LEU A 79 3.42 3.07 10.20
N TYR A 80 3.72 1.81 9.86
CA TYR A 80 2.71 0.92 9.26
C TYR A 80 1.50 0.74 10.18
N LYS A 81 1.75 0.45 11.46
CA LYS A 81 0.69 0.28 12.48
C LYS A 81 -0.15 1.55 12.65
N GLU A 82 0.48 2.72 12.67
CA GLU A 82 -0.23 4.01 12.77
C GLU A 82 -1.15 4.24 11.57
N LYS A 83 -0.69 3.97 10.34
CA LYS A 83 -1.51 4.11 9.13
C LYS A 83 -2.66 3.10 9.10
N LEU A 84 -2.42 1.87 9.56
CA LEU A 84 -3.46 0.85 9.66
C LEU A 84 -4.53 1.26 10.67
N ASN A 85 -4.13 1.67 11.88
CA ASN A 85 -5.07 2.09 12.93
C ASN A 85 -5.86 3.35 12.55
N ALA A 86 -5.25 4.29 11.82
CA ALA A 86 -5.95 5.47 11.29
C ALA A 86 -7.04 5.09 10.28
N SER A 87 -6.87 3.98 9.56
CA SER A 87 -7.90 3.45 8.66
C SER A 87 -9.05 2.74 9.41
N GLU A 88 -8.80 2.25 10.63
CA GLU A 88 -9.81 1.58 11.45
C GLU A 88 -10.64 2.55 12.30
N LYS A 89 -10.06 3.67 12.73
CA LYS A 89 -10.71 4.67 13.61
C LYS A 89 -11.82 5.51 12.96
N LYS A 90 -11.99 5.47 11.63
CA LYS A 90 -13.11 6.14 10.94
C LYS A 90 -14.48 5.48 11.17
N ARG A 91 -14.60 4.63 12.20
CA ARG A 91 -15.76 3.78 12.47
C ARG A 91 -16.41 4.05 13.83
N SER A 92 -16.04 5.15 14.48
CA SER A 92 -16.62 5.62 15.76
C SER A 92 -17.47 6.85 15.50
#